data_AF-A0A3Q2NV90-F1
#
_entry.id   AF-A0A3Q2NV90-F1
#
_cell.length_a   1.000
_cell.length_b   1.000
_cell.length_c   1.000
_cell.angle_alpha   90.00
_cell.angle_beta   90.00
_cell.angle_gamma   90.00
#
_symmetry.space_group_name_H-M   'P 1'
#
loop_
_entity.id
_entity.type
_entity.pdbx_description
1 polymer ?
#
loop_
_entity_poly.entity_id
_entity_poly.type
_entity_poly.pdbx_seq_one_letter_code
_entity_poly.pdbx_strand_id
1 'polypeptide(L)'
;MSRRAAPSTSFSPTEIPHAATTQGQNQTGSANRFMNELRSIHKPSWAAAALCIVSLCMALSFVLCIWKKCLTKKDKDKEKDKKRGKEKSKGGFDTEMDGGHDEPLKEETDKETVLSKREPKEHEKLGRLHFTLDYNFAENTLVVGILQASELPAMDVGGSSDPYVKLYLLPDKKKKFETKVHRKTLEPNFNETFTFKVPYTDLGGKTLVMTVYDFDRFSKHDAIGAIKIPMSSMDFSQSLEEWRDLQKAEKEESERLGDICLSLRFVPTAGKLTVVVLEAKNLKKMDVGGLSDPYVKIHLMQNGKRLKKKKTTIKKNTLNPYYNESFSFEVPSEQIEKVQLVVTVLDYDKIGKNDAIGKLLLGGNSTGTELRHWSDMLENPRRPIAQWHSLKTEDEVNPFISKKK
;
A
#
# COMPACT_ATOMS: atom_id res chain seq x y z
N MET A 1 0.67 -22.80 -87.74
CA MET A 1 -0.16 -23.19 -86.57
C MET A 1 -0.53 -21.90 -85.85
N SER A 2 -1.78 -21.42 -85.90
CA SER A 2 -2.92 -21.86 -85.07
C SER A 2 -2.71 -21.49 -83.59
N ARG A 3 -3.24 -20.36 -83.06
CA ARG A 3 -4.63 -19.86 -82.89
C ARG A 3 -5.32 -20.32 -81.57
N ARG A 4 -5.66 -19.31 -80.74
CA ARG A 4 -6.65 -19.19 -79.62
C ARG A 4 -5.97 -18.74 -78.31
N ALA A 5 -6.29 -17.63 -77.64
CA ALA A 5 -7.56 -16.91 -77.36
C ALA A 5 -8.43 -17.62 -76.30
N ALA A 6 -9.18 -16.95 -75.41
CA ALA A 6 -9.60 -15.52 -75.28
C ALA A 6 -9.63 -15.13 -73.76
N PRO A 7 -10.43 -14.17 -73.20
CA PRO A 7 -11.25 -13.05 -73.74
C PRO A 7 -10.74 -11.65 -73.26
N SER A 8 -10.68 -10.59 -74.08
CA SER A 8 -11.75 -9.70 -74.61
C SER A 8 -12.40 -8.73 -73.62
N THR A 9 -12.10 -7.43 -73.75
CA THR A 9 -12.79 -6.29 -73.12
C THR A 9 -13.73 -5.58 -74.11
N SER A 10 -14.70 -4.81 -73.60
CA SER A 10 -15.55 -3.90 -74.39
C SER A 10 -15.90 -2.64 -73.57
N PHE A 11 -16.01 -1.48 -74.22
CA PHE A 11 -15.95 -0.15 -73.59
C PHE A 11 -17.11 0.80 -73.98
N SER A 12 -17.39 1.76 -73.09
CA SER A 12 -17.91 3.14 -73.35
C SER A 12 -19.37 3.35 -73.82
N PRO A 13 -19.90 4.61 -73.78
CA PRO A 13 -19.53 5.85 -73.04
C PRO A 13 -20.70 6.31 -72.09
N THR A 14 -20.80 7.49 -71.43
CA THR A 14 -20.71 8.91 -71.88
C THR A 14 -20.62 9.95 -70.71
N GLU A 15 -20.22 11.18 -71.05
CA GLU A 15 -19.91 12.43 -70.29
C GLU A 15 -21.07 13.09 -69.48
N ILE A 16 -20.87 13.83 -68.34
CA ILE A 16 -20.25 15.17 -68.05
C ILE A 16 -21.11 16.35 -68.62
N PRO A 17 -21.63 17.33 -67.81
CA PRO A 17 -20.90 18.44 -67.13
C PRO A 17 -21.36 18.74 -65.67
N HIS A 18 -20.82 19.64 -64.80
CA HIS A 18 -19.86 20.78 -64.74
C HIS A 18 -20.45 22.20 -64.43
N ALA A 19 -20.22 22.67 -63.19
CA ALA A 19 -19.86 24.04 -62.73
C ALA A 19 -20.90 25.20 -62.52
N ALA A 20 -20.51 26.14 -61.62
CA ALA A 20 -21.01 27.52 -61.35
C ALA A 20 -22.41 27.68 -60.66
N THR A 21 -22.89 28.79 -60.06
CA THR A 21 -22.37 30.02 -59.35
C THR A 21 -23.62 30.86 -58.95
N THR A 22 -23.83 31.50 -57.78
CA THR A 22 -23.23 31.50 -56.42
C THR A 22 -24.17 32.27 -55.43
N GLN A 23 -23.75 32.46 -54.16
CA GLN A 23 -24.29 33.36 -53.10
C GLN A 23 -25.72 33.15 -52.52
N GLY A 24 -25.76 32.82 -51.22
CA GLY A 24 -26.31 33.73 -50.19
C GLY A 24 -27.78 33.60 -49.72
N GLN A 25 -28.00 32.99 -48.54
CA GLN A 25 -28.76 33.61 -47.43
C GLN A 25 -28.69 32.83 -46.09
N ASN A 26 -28.64 33.61 -44.99
CA ASN A 26 -28.93 33.37 -43.57
C ASN A 26 -28.94 31.96 -42.93
N GLN A 27 -28.15 31.89 -41.85
CA GLN A 27 -28.32 30.93 -40.74
C GLN A 27 -29.67 31.14 -40.02
N THR A 28 -30.37 30.07 -39.62
CA THR A 28 -31.32 30.02 -38.47
C THR A 28 -32.00 28.65 -38.29
N GLY A 29 -32.08 27.81 -39.33
CA GLY A 29 -32.97 26.63 -39.33
C GLY A 29 -32.62 25.44 -38.41
N SER A 30 -31.36 25.28 -37.98
CA SER A 30 -30.92 24.05 -37.29
C SER A 30 -31.29 24.01 -35.80
N ALA A 31 -30.99 25.09 -35.05
CA ALA A 31 -31.19 25.13 -33.60
C ALA A 31 -32.65 24.92 -33.18
N ASN A 32 -33.61 25.43 -33.96
CA ASN A 32 -35.04 25.30 -33.66
C ASN A 32 -35.58 23.87 -33.85
N ARG A 33 -34.95 23.02 -34.69
CA ARG A 33 -35.31 21.58 -34.74
C ARG A 33 -34.84 20.87 -33.47
N PHE A 34 -33.58 21.03 -33.09
CA PHE A 34 -33.00 20.38 -31.92
C PHE A 34 -33.68 20.81 -30.60
N MET A 35 -34.05 22.10 -30.47
CA MET A 35 -34.79 22.59 -29.30
C MET A 35 -36.26 22.12 -29.24
N ASN A 36 -36.87 21.77 -30.38
CA ASN A 36 -38.24 21.22 -30.40
C ASN A 36 -38.26 19.71 -30.07
N GLU A 37 -37.28 18.92 -30.50
CA GLU A 37 -37.16 17.52 -30.08
C GLU A 37 -36.93 17.36 -28.57
N LEU A 38 -36.18 18.29 -27.95
CA LEU A 38 -35.99 18.31 -26.49
C LEU A 38 -37.27 18.67 -25.69
N ARG A 39 -38.37 19.05 -26.35
CA ARG A 39 -39.65 19.41 -25.69
C ARG A 39 -40.72 18.33 -25.73
N SER A 40 -40.57 17.26 -26.53
CA SER A 40 -41.57 16.18 -26.64
C SER A 40 -41.36 15.03 -25.63
N ILE A 41 -40.22 14.97 -24.94
CA ILE A 41 -39.95 13.93 -23.93
C ILE A 41 -40.78 14.19 -22.68
N HIS A 42 -41.97 13.59 -22.62
CA HIS A 42 -42.83 13.58 -21.45
C HIS A 42 -42.19 12.75 -20.33
N LYS A 43 -41.33 13.39 -19.52
CA LYS A 43 -40.62 12.73 -18.41
C LYS A 43 -41.63 12.21 -17.38
N PRO A 44 -41.61 10.93 -17.00
CA PRO A 44 -42.50 10.42 -15.96
C PRO A 44 -42.15 11.07 -14.62
N SER A 45 -43.16 11.32 -13.78
CA SER A 45 -43.03 12.12 -12.54
C SER A 45 -41.88 11.64 -11.62
N TRP A 46 -41.64 10.33 -11.54
CA TRP A 46 -40.54 9.75 -10.75
C TRP A 46 -39.15 10.24 -11.19
N ALA A 47 -38.94 10.58 -12.47
CA ALA A 47 -37.66 11.05 -12.97
C ALA A 47 -37.35 12.49 -12.52
N ALA A 48 -38.39 13.32 -12.33
CA ALA A 48 -38.23 14.63 -11.70
C ALA A 48 -37.91 14.47 -10.21
N ALA A 49 -38.64 13.60 -9.49
CA ALA A 49 -38.36 13.28 -8.09
C ALA A 49 -36.94 12.74 -7.88
N ALA A 50 -36.47 11.83 -8.74
CA ALA A 50 -35.11 11.29 -8.68
C ALA A 50 -34.03 12.36 -8.88
N LEU A 51 -34.21 13.29 -9.83
CA LEU A 51 -33.29 14.42 -10.03
C LEU A 51 -33.30 15.38 -8.83
N CYS A 52 -34.47 15.63 -8.23
CA CYS A 52 -34.56 16.41 -6.99
C CYS A 52 -33.84 15.71 -5.83
N ILE A 53 -34.01 14.41 -5.63
CA ILE A 53 -33.33 13.62 -4.60
C ILE A 53 -31.81 13.65 -4.80
N VAL A 54 -31.31 13.42 -6.02
CA VAL A 54 -29.87 13.49 -6.32
C VAL A 54 -29.32 14.90 -6.05
N SER A 55 -30.05 15.95 -6.42
CA SER A 55 -29.68 17.34 -6.10
C SER A 55 -29.62 17.60 -4.58
N LEU A 56 -30.59 17.07 -3.83
CA LEU A 56 -30.65 17.19 -2.37
C LEU A 56 -29.51 16.42 -1.68
N CYS A 57 -29.20 15.20 -2.12
CA CYS A 57 -28.05 14.43 -1.66
C CYS A 57 -26.72 15.12 -1.97
N MET A 58 -26.58 15.71 -3.17
CA MET A 58 -25.41 16.52 -3.53
C MET A 58 -25.29 17.75 -2.62
N ALA A 59 -26.36 18.52 -2.45
CA ALA A 59 -26.37 19.69 -1.55
C ALA A 59 -26.02 19.31 -0.10
N LEU A 60 -26.62 18.25 0.44
CA LEU A 60 -26.31 17.72 1.78
C LEU A 60 -24.84 17.28 1.90
N SER A 61 -24.29 16.60 0.88
CA SER A 61 -22.87 16.21 0.89
C SER A 61 -21.93 17.43 0.87
N PHE A 62 -22.27 18.49 0.14
CA PHE A 62 -21.54 19.76 0.15
C PHE A 62 -21.61 20.45 1.52
N VAL A 63 -22.81 20.51 2.13
CA VAL A 63 -22.99 21.07 3.48
C VAL A 63 -22.18 20.28 4.51
N LEU A 64 -22.23 18.94 4.48
CA LEU A 64 -21.42 18.08 5.35
C LEU A 64 -19.91 18.25 5.13
N CYS A 65 -19.46 18.42 3.89
CA CYS A 65 -18.07 18.73 3.57
C CYS A 65 -17.64 20.10 4.13
N ILE A 66 -18.50 21.12 4.02
CA ILE A 66 -18.25 22.46 4.58
C ILE A 66 -18.21 22.39 6.11
N TRP A 67 -19.16 21.71 6.75
CA TRP A 67 -19.17 21.49 8.21
C TRP A 67 -17.89 20.79 8.69
N LYS A 68 -17.49 19.69 8.03
CA LYS A 68 -16.24 18.97 8.36
C LYS A 68 -14.99 19.85 8.18
N LYS A 69 -14.99 20.75 7.18
CA LYS A 69 -13.92 21.72 6.91
C LYS A 69 -13.90 22.89 7.90
N CYS A 70 -15.04 23.24 8.50
CA CYS A 70 -15.14 24.24 9.57
C CYS A 70 -14.75 23.67 10.94
N LEU A 71 -15.17 22.44 11.25
CA LEU A 71 -14.74 21.72 12.47
C LEU A 71 -13.21 21.56 12.50
N THR A 72 -12.62 21.04 11.42
CA THR A 72 -11.16 20.86 11.31
C THR A 72 -10.35 22.17 11.25
N LYS A 73 -10.99 23.33 11.01
CA LYS A 73 -10.37 24.64 11.30
C LYS A 73 -10.38 24.93 12.80
N LYS A 74 -11.55 24.81 13.44
CA LYS A 74 -11.75 25.11 14.87
C LYS A 74 -10.84 24.30 15.79
N ASP A 75 -10.45 23.10 15.39
CA ASP A 75 -9.47 22.29 16.12
C ASP A 75 -8.00 22.68 15.85
N LYS A 76 -7.66 23.15 14.64
CA LYS A 76 -6.32 23.68 14.32
C LYS A 76 -6.03 25.01 15.02
N ASP A 77 -7.04 25.84 15.22
CA ASP A 77 -6.88 27.10 15.95
C ASP A 77 -6.65 26.83 17.45
N LYS A 78 -7.35 25.85 18.05
CA LYS A 78 -7.04 25.36 19.41
C LYS A 78 -5.61 24.79 19.55
N GLU A 79 -5.08 24.11 18.53
CA GLU A 79 -3.71 23.58 18.55
C GLU A 79 -2.66 24.72 18.60
N LYS A 80 -2.92 25.84 17.88
CA LYS A 80 -2.06 27.02 17.89
C LYS A 80 -1.99 27.71 19.25
N ASP A 81 -3.13 27.90 19.91
CA ASP A 81 -3.14 28.55 21.22
C ASP A 81 -2.43 27.69 22.29
N LYS A 82 -2.57 26.35 22.22
CA LYS A 82 -1.82 25.42 23.07
C LYS A 82 -0.29 25.49 22.87
N LYS A 83 0.19 25.83 21.66
CA LYS A 83 1.63 26.07 21.42
C LYS A 83 2.10 27.40 22.02
N ARG A 84 1.37 28.50 21.77
CA ARG A 84 1.70 29.83 22.32
C ARG A 84 1.75 29.88 23.85
N GLY A 85 0.91 29.08 24.54
CA GLY A 85 0.97 28.94 25.99
C GLY A 85 2.24 28.28 26.53
N LYS A 86 2.94 27.46 25.73
CA LYS A 86 4.08 26.65 26.20
C LYS A 86 5.44 27.33 26.01
N GLU A 87 5.55 28.30 25.11
CA GLU A 87 6.80 29.03 24.83
C GLU A 87 7.13 30.10 25.89
N LYS A 88 6.14 30.58 26.67
CA LYS A 88 6.32 31.64 27.67
C LYS A 88 6.99 31.24 29.00
N SER A 89 7.42 29.98 29.16
CA SER A 89 7.79 29.40 30.47
C SER A 89 9.24 28.94 30.61
N LYS A 90 10.17 29.30 29.70
CA LYS A 90 11.62 29.07 29.86
C LYS A 90 12.48 30.19 29.23
N GLY A 91 13.21 30.93 30.06
CA GLY A 91 14.28 31.87 29.65
C GLY A 91 14.64 32.90 30.73
N GLY A 92 15.92 33.06 31.07
CA GLY A 92 16.46 33.94 32.14
C GLY A 92 16.72 33.17 33.46
N PHE A 93 17.92 33.05 34.08
CA PHE A 93 19.24 33.75 34.07
C PHE A 93 19.33 35.05 34.88
N ASP A 94 20.18 35.23 35.91
CA ASP A 94 20.81 34.30 36.90
C ASP A 94 20.95 35.05 38.28
N THR A 95 22.00 35.23 39.12
CA THR A 95 23.47 34.92 39.19
C THR A 95 23.99 35.20 40.64
N GLU A 96 25.27 34.86 40.98
CA GLU A 96 26.10 35.31 42.16
C GLU A 96 25.69 34.80 43.57
N MET A 97 26.53 34.55 44.59
CA MET A 97 28.00 34.51 44.91
C MET A 97 28.16 33.74 46.28
N ASP A 98 29.29 33.29 46.84
CA ASP A 98 30.67 32.90 46.40
C ASP A 98 31.47 32.31 47.61
N GLY A 99 32.63 31.66 47.40
CA GLY A 99 33.73 31.52 48.38
C GLY A 99 33.96 30.17 49.11
N GLY A 100 35.21 29.67 49.11
CA GLY A 100 35.70 28.57 49.98
C GLY A 100 36.86 27.72 49.40
N HIS A 101 37.96 27.55 50.15
CA HIS A 101 39.16 26.78 49.76
C HIS A 101 39.20 25.36 50.37
N ASP A 102 39.79 24.38 49.68
CA ASP A 102 41.13 23.82 50.02
C ASP A 102 41.61 22.70 49.06
N GLU A 103 42.90 22.38 49.11
CA GLU A 103 43.66 21.41 48.29
C GLU A 103 44.52 20.51 49.23
N PRO A 104 45.37 19.54 48.78
CA PRO A 104 45.36 18.65 47.61
C PRO A 104 45.54 17.15 48.01
N LEU A 105 45.73 16.26 47.02
CA LEU A 105 46.79 15.21 46.90
C LEU A 105 46.33 13.81 46.45
N LYS A 106 46.84 13.37 45.28
CA LYS A 106 47.36 12.02 44.94
C LYS A 106 46.39 10.81 45.01
N GLU A 107 46.64 9.66 44.35
CA GLU A 107 47.76 9.23 43.49
C GLU A 107 47.21 8.39 42.31
N GLU A 108 48.03 8.01 41.33
CA GLU A 108 47.61 7.05 40.28
C GLU A 108 47.53 5.62 40.84
N THR A 109 46.73 4.73 40.25
CA THR A 109 47.19 3.64 39.34
C THR A 109 45.99 2.73 38.93
N ASP A 110 46.21 1.94 37.87
CA ASP A 110 45.57 0.66 37.53
C ASP A 110 44.24 0.57 36.76
N LYS A 111 44.17 -0.55 36.02
CA LYS A 111 43.12 -0.90 35.04
C LYS A 111 42.46 -2.20 35.47
N GLU A 112 41.18 -2.16 35.83
CA GLU A 112 40.37 -3.38 35.93
C GLU A 112 39.10 -3.33 35.07
N THR A 113 38.71 -4.52 34.61
CA THR A 113 37.63 -4.72 33.64
C THR A 113 36.26 -4.67 34.31
N VAL A 114 35.63 -3.50 34.34
CA VAL A 114 34.22 -3.39 34.73
C VAL A 114 33.34 -4.05 33.66
N LEU A 115 32.82 -5.25 33.96
CA LEU A 115 31.73 -5.83 33.19
C LEU A 115 30.53 -4.88 33.24
N SER A 116 30.13 -4.33 32.08
CA SER A 116 28.86 -3.63 31.97
C SER A 116 27.72 -4.63 32.15
N LYS A 117 27.16 -4.68 33.37
CA LYS A 117 25.91 -5.37 33.67
C LYS A 117 24.86 -4.88 32.67
N ARG A 118 24.46 -5.75 31.75
CA ARG A 118 23.32 -5.49 30.88
C ARG A 118 22.08 -5.55 31.75
N GLU A 119 21.52 -4.39 32.06
CA GLU A 119 20.19 -4.31 32.66
C GLU A 119 19.22 -5.10 31.76
N PRO A 120 18.39 -6.00 32.32
CA PRO A 120 17.37 -6.66 31.53
C PRO A 120 16.40 -5.59 31.03
N LYS A 121 16.21 -5.53 29.71
CA LYS A 121 15.18 -4.67 29.13
C LYS A 121 13.84 -5.04 29.74
N GLU A 122 13.11 -4.05 30.25
CA GLU A 122 11.75 -4.27 30.72
C GLU A 122 10.94 -4.95 29.61
N HIS A 123 10.32 -6.09 29.93
CA HIS A 123 9.41 -6.74 29.02
C HIS A 123 8.14 -5.90 28.97
N GLU A 124 7.94 -5.19 27.85
CA GLU A 124 6.68 -4.51 27.53
C GLU A 124 5.51 -5.47 27.76
N LYS A 125 4.68 -5.22 28.78
CA LYS A 125 3.46 -5.99 29.01
C LYS A 125 2.46 -5.65 27.90
N LEU A 126 2.14 -6.63 27.06
CA LEU A 126 1.19 -6.47 25.95
C LEU A 126 -0.22 -6.96 26.28
N GLY A 127 -0.47 -7.31 27.55
CA GLY A 127 -1.71 -7.89 28.04
C GLY A 127 -1.80 -9.41 27.87
N ARG A 128 -2.97 -9.95 28.19
CA ARG A 128 -3.26 -11.39 28.24
C ARG A 128 -4.60 -11.69 27.57
N LEU A 129 -4.72 -12.82 26.89
CA LEU A 129 -5.93 -13.26 26.19
C LEU A 129 -6.47 -14.55 26.81
N HIS A 130 -7.78 -14.58 27.05
CA HIS A 130 -8.54 -15.74 27.50
C HIS A 130 -9.30 -16.35 26.32
N PHE A 131 -9.09 -17.64 26.07
CA PHE A 131 -9.69 -18.33 24.94
C PHE A 131 -9.98 -19.79 25.27
N THR A 132 -10.89 -20.39 24.50
CA THR A 132 -11.15 -21.83 24.48
C THR A 132 -10.73 -22.43 23.15
N LEU A 133 -10.33 -23.71 23.18
CA LEU A 133 -9.92 -24.48 22.01
C LEU A 133 -10.45 -25.92 22.14
N ASP A 134 -11.24 -26.35 21.17
CA ASP A 134 -11.90 -27.66 21.15
C ASP A 134 -11.92 -28.24 19.72
N TYR A 135 -12.11 -29.56 19.57
CA TYR A 135 -12.16 -30.21 18.27
C TYR A 135 -13.34 -31.19 18.16
N ASN A 136 -14.32 -30.84 17.32
CA ASN A 136 -15.45 -31.70 17.02
C ASN A 136 -15.05 -32.75 15.96
N PHE A 137 -14.74 -33.96 16.45
CA PHE A 137 -14.38 -35.12 15.63
C PHE A 137 -15.50 -35.59 14.68
N ALA A 138 -16.78 -35.34 14.99
CA ALA A 138 -17.89 -35.74 14.14
C ALA A 138 -18.04 -34.82 12.91
N GLU A 139 -17.82 -33.51 13.09
CA GLU A 139 -17.90 -32.52 12.00
C GLU A 139 -16.56 -32.23 11.30
N ASN A 140 -15.44 -32.72 11.86
CA ASN A 140 -14.08 -32.36 11.46
C ASN A 140 -13.82 -30.84 11.51
N THR A 141 -14.17 -30.24 12.66
CA THR A 141 -14.11 -28.80 12.91
C THR A 141 -13.32 -28.48 14.18
N LEU A 142 -12.32 -27.60 14.03
CA LEU A 142 -11.66 -26.94 15.16
C LEU A 142 -12.52 -25.75 15.59
N VAL A 143 -12.88 -25.71 16.87
CA VAL A 143 -13.67 -24.66 17.50
C VAL A 143 -12.75 -23.79 18.35
N VAL A 144 -12.82 -22.47 18.18
CA VAL A 144 -12.01 -21.49 18.93
C VAL A 144 -12.93 -20.43 19.51
N GLY A 145 -13.06 -20.39 20.84
CA GLY A 145 -13.77 -19.33 21.54
C GLY A 145 -12.81 -18.21 21.96
N ILE A 146 -13.07 -16.98 21.57
CA ILE A 146 -12.41 -15.80 22.14
C ILE A 146 -13.32 -15.24 23.23
N LEU A 147 -12.90 -15.40 24.48
CA LEU A 147 -13.69 -14.98 25.64
C LEU A 147 -13.42 -13.51 25.94
N GLN A 148 -12.22 -13.17 26.39
CA GLN A 148 -11.87 -11.81 26.84
C GLN A 148 -10.37 -11.56 26.78
N ALA A 149 -9.94 -10.30 26.88
CA ALA A 149 -8.55 -9.92 27.15
C ALA A 149 -8.46 -8.99 28.36
N SER A 150 -7.28 -8.88 28.96
CA SER A 150 -6.99 -8.01 30.12
C SER A 150 -5.55 -7.48 30.03
N GLU A 151 -5.23 -6.43 30.81
CA GLU A 151 -3.92 -5.76 30.84
C GLU A 151 -3.42 -5.26 29.45
N LEU A 152 -4.31 -5.00 28.47
CA LEU A 152 -3.87 -4.50 27.16
C LEU A 152 -3.25 -3.09 27.28
N PRO A 153 -2.18 -2.77 26.52
CA PRO A 153 -1.64 -1.42 26.45
C PRO A 153 -2.61 -0.46 25.75
N ALA A 154 -2.59 0.80 26.18
CA ALA A 154 -3.28 1.90 25.53
C ALA A 154 -2.51 2.37 24.29
N MET A 155 -3.14 2.26 23.12
CA MET A 155 -2.57 2.66 21.82
C MET A 155 -3.12 4.02 21.36
N ASP A 156 -4.35 4.38 21.74
CA ASP A 156 -4.93 5.71 21.50
C ASP A 156 -4.19 6.81 22.26
N VAL A 157 -4.12 7.99 21.63
CA VAL A 157 -3.80 9.28 22.28
C VAL A 157 -4.76 9.63 23.45
N GLY A 158 -5.88 8.92 23.57
CA GLY A 158 -6.85 9.03 24.66
C GLY A 158 -6.54 8.19 25.90
N GLY A 159 -5.48 7.37 25.92
CA GLY A 159 -5.20 6.46 27.04
C GLY A 159 -6.10 5.21 27.04
N SER A 160 -6.57 4.80 25.86
CA SER A 160 -7.43 3.64 25.63
C SER A 160 -6.94 2.84 24.42
N SER A 161 -7.70 1.83 24.02
CA SER A 161 -7.60 1.16 22.73
C SER A 161 -9.03 0.81 22.27
N ASP A 162 -9.25 0.61 20.98
CA ASP A 162 -10.47 0.02 20.38
C ASP A 162 -10.15 -1.45 19.95
N PRO A 163 -9.89 -2.41 20.87
CA PRO A 163 -9.36 -3.73 20.52
C PRO A 163 -10.31 -4.66 19.77
N TYR A 164 -9.73 -5.49 18.90
CA TYR A 164 -10.34 -6.67 18.28
C TYR A 164 -9.30 -7.79 18.06
N VAL A 165 -9.75 -9.04 17.94
CA VAL A 165 -8.87 -10.22 17.73
C VAL A 165 -9.05 -10.78 16.32
N LYS A 166 -7.93 -11.08 15.66
CA LYS A 166 -7.85 -11.67 14.32
C LYS A 166 -7.26 -13.07 14.40
N LEU A 167 -7.96 -14.06 13.85
CA LEU A 167 -7.63 -15.49 13.95
C LEU A 167 -7.37 -16.09 12.58
N TYR A 168 -6.33 -16.93 12.45
CA TYR A 168 -6.07 -17.73 11.24
C TYR A 168 -5.20 -18.96 11.55
N LEU A 169 -5.25 -19.98 10.68
CA LEU A 169 -4.45 -21.21 10.81
C LEU A 169 -3.31 -21.20 9.78
N LEU A 170 -2.06 -21.04 10.22
CA LEU A 170 -0.91 -21.25 9.35
C LEU A 170 -0.84 -22.73 8.91
N PRO A 171 -0.46 -23.02 7.64
CA PRO A 171 0.00 -22.07 6.62
C PRO A 171 -1.10 -21.34 5.82
N ASP A 172 -2.39 -21.66 6.00
CA ASP A 172 -3.50 -21.03 5.26
C ASP A 172 -3.87 -19.64 5.82
N LYS A 173 -3.10 -18.63 5.41
CA LYS A 173 -3.40 -17.22 5.69
C LYS A 173 -4.67 -16.69 4.99
N LYS A 174 -5.39 -17.46 4.16
CA LYS A 174 -6.57 -16.95 3.42
C LYS A 174 -7.82 -16.91 4.28
N LYS A 175 -8.05 -17.94 5.11
CA LYS A 175 -9.17 -17.99 6.06
C LYS A 175 -8.80 -17.23 7.32
N LYS A 176 -9.16 -15.94 7.36
CA LYS A 176 -9.05 -15.09 8.54
C LYS A 176 -10.44 -14.83 9.13
N PHE A 177 -10.60 -14.97 10.43
CA PHE A 177 -11.75 -14.49 11.19
C PHE A 177 -11.35 -13.28 12.03
N GLU A 178 -12.33 -12.42 12.35
CA GLU A 178 -12.12 -11.21 13.16
C GLU A 178 -13.30 -11.07 14.13
N THR A 179 -13.01 -10.72 15.40
CA THR A 179 -14.05 -10.33 16.37
C THR A 179 -14.63 -8.96 16.04
N LYS A 180 -15.72 -8.61 16.71
CA LYS A 180 -16.19 -7.23 16.85
C LYS A 180 -15.09 -6.36 17.48
N VAL A 181 -15.15 -5.08 17.15
CA VAL A 181 -14.32 -4.02 17.75
C VAL A 181 -15.01 -3.53 19.02
N HIS A 182 -14.34 -3.70 20.16
CA HIS A 182 -14.80 -3.16 21.44
C HIS A 182 -14.14 -1.81 21.65
N ARG A 183 -14.94 -0.75 21.87
CA ARG A 183 -14.38 0.61 21.91
C ARG A 183 -13.90 1.02 23.29
N LYS A 184 -12.78 1.75 23.32
CA LYS A 184 -12.18 2.41 24.48
C LYS A 184 -12.07 1.52 25.71
N THR A 185 -11.54 0.32 25.54
CA THR A 185 -11.31 -0.63 26.62
C THR A 185 -9.94 -1.28 26.51
N LEU A 186 -9.31 -1.50 27.66
CA LEU A 186 -8.10 -2.32 27.80
C LEU A 186 -8.43 -3.75 28.29
N GLU A 187 -9.71 -3.99 28.59
CA GLU A 187 -10.27 -5.27 29.04
C GLU A 187 -11.54 -5.60 28.23
N PRO A 188 -11.41 -5.95 26.94
CA PRO A 188 -12.54 -6.33 26.10
C PRO A 188 -13.06 -7.72 26.46
N ASN A 189 -14.37 -7.86 26.57
CA ASN A 189 -15.06 -9.14 26.74
C ASN A 189 -15.88 -9.43 25.47
N PHE A 190 -15.37 -10.34 24.65
CA PHE A 190 -15.84 -10.63 23.28
C PHE A 190 -16.95 -11.70 23.27
N ASN A 191 -16.71 -12.85 23.91
CA ASN A 191 -17.53 -14.07 23.85
C ASN A 191 -17.95 -14.47 22.42
N GLU A 192 -16.99 -14.56 21.50
CA GLU A 192 -17.23 -14.94 20.10
C GLU A 192 -16.55 -16.27 19.76
N THR A 193 -17.27 -17.18 19.11
CA THR A 193 -16.78 -18.52 18.75
C THR A 193 -16.64 -18.66 17.24
N PHE A 194 -15.51 -19.19 16.81
CA PHE A 194 -15.12 -19.36 15.40
C PHE A 194 -14.87 -20.84 15.08
N THR A 195 -15.14 -21.25 13.85
CA THR A 195 -15.09 -22.66 13.46
C THR A 195 -14.28 -22.86 12.18
N PHE A 196 -13.15 -23.57 12.28
CA PHE A 196 -12.30 -23.91 11.15
C PHE A 196 -12.58 -25.35 10.69
N LYS A 197 -13.14 -25.50 9.48
CA LYS A 197 -13.29 -26.82 8.83
C LYS A 197 -11.92 -27.35 8.38
N VAL A 198 -11.38 -28.30 9.15
CA VAL A 198 -10.03 -28.87 9.03
C VAL A 198 -10.04 -30.31 9.54
N PRO A 199 -9.72 -31.33 8.72
CA PRO A 199 -9.57 -32.72 9.16
C PRO A 199 -8.47 -32.88 10.23
N TYR A 200 -8.67 -33.80 11.18
CA TYR A 200 -7.73 -34.04 12.27
C TYR A 200 -6.33 -34.47 11.77
N THR A 201 -6.29 -35.26 10.68
CA THR A 201 -5.06 -35.65 9.98
C THR A 201 -4.19 -34.46 9.56
N ASP A 202 -4.85 -33.37 9.17
CA ASP A 202 -4.22 -32.17 8.63
C ASP A 202 -3.88 -31.16 9.72
N LEU A 203 -4.41 -31.35 10.93
CA LEU A 203 -4.39 -30.38 12.03
C LEU A 203 -2.99 -30.27 12.66
N GLY A 204 -2.31 -31.40 12.92
CA GLY A 204 -0.98 -31.41 13.54
C GLY A 204 0.10 -30.64 12.76
N GLY A 205 -0.08 -30.45 11.44
CA GLY A 205 0.78 -29.62 10.61
C GLY A 205 0.47 -28.12 10.64
N LYS A 206 -0.43 -27.64 11.52
CA LYS A 206 -0.91 -26.25 11.56
C LYS A 206 -0.56 -25.54 12.86
N THR A 207 -0.60 -24.20 12.79
CA THR A 207 -0.45 -23.32 13.95
C THR A 207 -1.59 -22.33 13.97
N LEU A 208 -2.40 -22.34 15.03
CA LEU A 208 -3.39 -21.30 15.27
C LEU A 208 -2.66 -20.02 15.66
N VAL A 209 -2.97 -18.93 14.98
CA VAL A 209 -2.47 -17.60 15.31
C VAL A 209 -3.65 -16.71 15.64
N MET A 210 -3.60 -16.15 16.85
CA MET A 210 -4.55 -15.14 17.34
C MET A 210 -3.75 -13.85 17.54
N THR A 211 -4.18 -12.75 16.94
CA THR A 211 -3.48 -11.45 17.02
C THR A 211 -4.48 -10.39 17.45
N VAL A 212 -4.18 -9.70 18.55
CA VAL A 212 -4.96 -8.58 19.05
C VAL A 212 -4.47 -7.32 18.34
N TYR A 213 -5.42 -6.58 17.76
CA TYR A 213 -5.20 -5.32 17.05
C TYR A 213 -5.99 -4.21 17.72
N ASP A 214 -5.45 -3.00 17.65
CA ASP A 214 -6.16 -1.75 17.92
C ASP A 214 -6.86 -1.27 16.64
N PHE A 215 -8.17 -0.98 16.70
CA PHE A 215 -8.90 -0.48 15.54
C PHE A 215 -8.73 1.03 15.39
N ASP A 216 -7.99 1.45 14.36
CA ASP A 216 -7.78 2.87 14.06
C ASP A 216 -8.63 3.31 12.85
N ARG A 217 -9.49 4.32 13.06
CA ARG A 217 -10.41 4.83 12.04
C ARG A 217 -9.74 5.59 10.89
N PHE A 218 -8.54 6.13 11.08
CA PHE A 218 -7.88 7.01 10.11
C PHE A 218 -6.42 6.64 9.83
N SER A 219 -5.87 5.64 10.52
CA SER A 219 -4.51 5.10 10.31
C SER A 219 -4.56 3.63 9.87
N LYS A 220 -3.40 2.94 9.90
CA LYS A 220 -3.34 1.48 9.89
C LYS A 220 -3.58 0.99 11.31
N HIS A 221 -4.40 -0.05 11.48
CA HIS A 221 -4.62 -0.73 12.76
C HIS A 221 -3.29 -1.27 13.32
N ASP A 222 -2.95 -0.93 14.56
CA ASP A 222 -1.70 -1.38 15.18
C ASP A 222 -1.86 -2.76 15.85
N ALA A 223 -0.84 -3.61 15.71
CA ALA A 223 -0.84 -4.95 16.29
C ALA A 223 -0.31 -4.89 17.73
N ILE A 224 -1.19 -5.04 18.71
CA ILE A 224 -0.86 -5.03 20.14
C ILE A 224 0.02 -6.23 20.49
N GLY A 225 -0.41 -7.44 20.10
CA GLY A 225 0.30 -8.67 20.43
C GLY A 225 -0.33 -9.90 19.79
N ALA A 226 0.38 -11.03 19.84
CA ALA A 226 -0.06 -12.28 19.23
C ALA A 226 0.23 -13.49 20.12
N ILE A 227 -0.60 -14.52 19.96
CA ILE A 227 -0.41 -15.86 20.50
C ILE A 227 -0.34 -16.82 19.31
N LYS A 228 0.67 -17.70 19.33
CA LYS A 228 0.88 -18.77 18.33
C LYS A 228 0.81 -20.12 19.04
N ILE A 229 -0.07 -21.00 18.59
CA ILE A 229 -0.30 -22.32 19.19
C ILE A 229 -0.06 -23.39 18.13
N PRO A 230 1.04 -24.16 18.18
CA PRO A 230 1.22 -25.34 17.34
C PRO A 230 0.17 -26.38 17.70
N MET A 231 -0.68 -26.79 16.76
CA MET A 231 -1.77 -27.73 17.05
C MET A 231 -1.23 -29.14 17.36
N SER A 232 0.00 -29.45 16.94
CA SER A 232 0.75 -30.66 17.35
C SER A 232 1.15 -30.70 18.83
N SER A 233 1.07 -29.57 19.55
CA SER A 233 1.33 -29.51 21.01
C SER A 233 0.07 -29.51 21.86
N MET A 234 -1.11 -29.53 21.25
CA MET A 234 -2.40 -29.54 21.95
C MET A 234 -2.95 -30.96 22.01
N ASP A 235 -3.40 -31.38 23.19
CA ASP A 235 -4.32 -32.50 23.31
C ASP A 235 -5.74 -31.98 23.04
N PHE A 236 -6.52 -32.77 22.29
CA PHE A 236 -7.92 -32.51 21.96
C PHE A 236 -8.84 -33.59 22.57
N SER A 237 -8.36 -34.36 23.54
CA SER A 237 -9.18 -35.27 24.35
C SER A 237 -10.17 -34.54 25.27
N GLN A 238 -9.90 -33.26 25.57
CA GLN A 238 -10.70 -32.36 26.38
C GLN A 238 -10.67 -30.95 25.77
N SER A 239 -11.71 -30.16 26.03
CA SER A 239 -11.74 -28.74 25.67
C SER A 239 -10.76 -27.95 26.54
N LEU A 240 -9.80 -27.27 25.91
CA LEU A 240 -8.85 -26.38 26.57
C LEU A 240 -9.49 -25.01 26.82
N GLU A 241 -9.37 -24.48 28.03
CA GLU A 241 -9.69 -23.09 28.39
C GLU A 241 -8.53 -22.52 29.22
N GLU A 242 -7.89 -21.45 28.75
CA GLU A 242 -6.72 -20.89 29.42
C GLU A 242 -6.49 -19.40 29.13
N TRP A 243 -5.69 -18.77 30.00
CA TRP A 243 -5.09 -17.46 29.75
C TRP A 243 -3.68 -17.63 29.19
N ARG A 244 -3.34 -16.89 28.13
CA ARG A 244 -1.95 -16.75 27.66
C ARG A 244 -1.54 -15.28 27.54
N ASP A 245 -0.28 -15.02 27.86
CA ASP A 245 0.36 -13.72 27.66
C ASP A 245 0.52 -13.43 26.17
N LEU A 246 0.23 -12.18 25.78
CA LEU A 246 0.42 -11.73 24.41
C LEU A 246 1.91 -11.49 24.13
N GLN A 247 2.46 -12.24 23.17
CA GLN A 247 3.83 -12.03 22.71
C GLN A 247 3.87 -10.87 21.71
N LYS A 248 5.05 -10.25 21.55
CA LYS A 248 5.22 -9.14 20.59
C LYS A 248 4.86 -9.63 19.19
N ALA A 249 3.83 -9.02 18.61
CA ALA A 249 3.38 -9.39 17.27
C ALA A 249 4.54 -9.17 16.29
N GLU A 250 5.00 -10.24 15.65
CA GLU A 250 5.66 -10.13 14.35
C GLU A 250 4.73 -9.29 13.47
N LYS A 251 5.19 -8.09 13.07
CA LYS A 251 4.44 -7.23 12.15
C LYS A 251 4.00 -8.10 10.98
N GLU A 252 2.70 -8.22 10.74
CA GLU A 252 2.15 -9.03 9.65
C GLU A 252 2.89 -8.62 8.37
N GLU A 253 3.82 -9.47 7.91
CA GLU A 253 4.70 -9.14 6.79
C GLU A 253 3.81 -8.80 5.62
N SER A 254 3.84 -7.53 5.19
CA SER A 254 3.02 -7.01 4.10
C SER A 254 3.27 -7.89 2.88
N GLU A 255 2.26 -8.71 2.56
CA GLU A 255 2.42 -10.05 1.99
C GLU A 255 3.53 -10.10 0.95
N ARG A 256 4.72 -10.63 1.30
CA ARG A 256 5.97 -10.41 0.56
C ARG A 256 5.75 -10.44 -0.96
N LEU A 257 5.72 -9.25 -1.56
CA LEU A 257 5.30 -9.07 -2.96
C LEU A 257 6.36 -9.57 -3.96
N GLY A 258 7.56 -9.88 -3.46
CA GLY A 258 8.74 -10.33 -4.17
C GLY A 258 9.85 -9.29 -4.19
N ASP A 259 11.01 -9.67 -4.71
CA ASP A 259 12.14 -8.76 -4.94
C ASP A 259 12.42 -8.63 -6.44
N ILE A 260 12.90 -7.46 -6.87
CA ILE A 260 13.34 -7.21 -8.25
C ILE A 260 14.79 -6.73 -8.28
N CYS A 261 15.59 -7.28 -9.20
CA CYS A 261 16.96 -6.88 -9.44
C CYS A 261 17.02 -5.89 -10.63
N LEU A 262 17.53 -4.69 -10.37
CA LEU A 262 17.64 -3.61 -11.34
C LEU A 262 19.10 -3.17 -11.46
N SER A 263 19.56 -2.91 -12.68
CA SER A 263 20.86 -2.27 -12.94
C SER A 263 20.65 -0.87 -13.49
N LEU A 264 21.12 0.15 -12.75
CA LEU A 264 21.06 1.55 -13.12
C LEU A 264 22.42 2.06 -13.60
N ARG A 265 22.42 2.91 -14.63
CA ARG A 265 23.64 3.55 -15.17
C ARG A 265 23.31 4.93 -15.74
N PHE A 266 23.91 5.98 -15.19
CA PHE A 266 23.82 7.33 -15.75
C PHE A 266 25.11 7.73 -16.49
N VAL A 267 24.95 8.49 -17.59
CA VAL A 267 26.04 9.11 -18.36
C VAL A 267 25.72 10.60 -18.51
N PRO A 268 26.28 11.48 -17.65
CA PRO A 268 25.96 12.91 -17.64
C PRO A 268 26.21 13.58 -19.00
N THR A 269 27.38 13.37 -19.59
CA THR A 269 27.82 13.97 -20.87
C THR A 269 26.90 13.66 -22.06
N ALA A 270 26.12 12.59 -21.98
CA ALA A 270 25.17 12.18 -23.02
C ALA A 270 23.69 12.31 -22.58
N GLY A 271 23.45 12.88 -21.39
CA GLY A 271 22.12 12.95 -20.77
C GLY A 271 21.39 11.61 -20.76
N LYS A 272 22.09 10.49 -20.51
CA LYS A 272 21.55 9.14 -20.77
C LYS A 272 21.45 8.30 -19.50
N LEU A 273 20.22 8.07 -19.05
CA LEU A 273 19.88 7.11 -18.01
C LEU A 273 19.55 5.76 -18.65
N THR A 274 20.27 4.71 -18.28
CA THR A 274 20.00 3.33 -18.70
C THR A 274 19.52 2.52 -17.50
N VAL A 275 18.42 1.81 -17.67
CA VAL A 275 17.79 0.93 -16.69
C VAL A 275 17.73 -0.47 -17.30
N VAL A 276 18.41 -1.44 -16.71
CA VAL A 276 18.30 -2.86 -17.09
C VAL A 276 17.45 -3.55 -16.04
N VAL A 277 16.35 -4.17 -16.49
CA VAL A 277 15.58 -5.10 -15.66
C VAL A 277 16.24 -6.46 -15.80
N LEU A 278 16.89 -6.93 -14.74
CA LEU A 278 17.62 -8.20 -14.77
C LEU A 278 16.65 -9.36 -14.55
N GLU A 279 16.08 -9.44 -13.35
CA GLU A 279 15.18 -10.51 -12.93
C GLU A 279 14.32 -10.08 -11.75
N ALA A 280 13.31 -10.87 -11.41
CA ALA A 280 12.62 -10.80 -10.12
C ALA A 280 12.48 -12.19 -9.51
N LYS A 281 12.26 -12.27 -8.20
CA LYS A 281 12.13 -13.52 -7.45
C LYS A 281 11.04 -13.44 -6.38
N ASN A 282 10.51 -14.59 -5.99
CA ASN A 282 9.52 -14.74 -4.93
C ASN A 282 8.29 -13.83 -5.11
N LEU A 283 7.88 -13.55 -6.37
CA LEU A 283 6.74 -12.69 -6.66
C LEU A 283 5.46 -13.25 -6.02
N LYS A 284 4.58 -12.37 -5.55
CA LYS A 284 3.25 -12.76 -5.08
C LYS A 284 2.42 -13.33 -6.24
N LYS A 285 1.94 -14.56 -6.06
CA LYS A 285 0.98 -15.26 -6.92
C LYS A 285 -0.35 -14.50 -6.98
N MET A 286 -0.82 -14.16 -8.18
CA MET A 286 -2.16 -13.56 -8.38
C MET A 286 -3.16 -14.54 -9.02
N ASP A 287 -2.73 -15.42 -9.93
CA ASP A 287 -3.64 -16.30 -10.67
C ASP A 287 -4.41 -17.29 -9.78
N VAL A 288 -5.72 -17.38 -10.01
CA VAL A 288 -6.59 -18.44 -9.46
C VAL A 288 -6.43 -19.73 -10.28
N GLY A 289 -5.25 -20.36 -10.15
CA GLY A 289 -4.95 -21.68 -10.73
C GLY A 289 -3.58 -21.78 -11.40
N GLY A 290 -3.10 -20.67 -11.99
CA GLY A 290 -1.73 -20.54 -12.51
C GLY A 290 -0.70 -20.20 -11.42
N LEU A 291 0.39 -19.54 -11.80
CA LEU A 291 1.27 -18.80 -10.90
C LEU A 291 1.02 -17.30 -11.09
N SER A 292 1.71 -16.72 -12.06
CA SER A 292 1.56 -15.37 -12.58
C SER A 292 2.20 -15.35 -13.98
N ASP A 293 1.75 -14.46 -14.86
CA ASP A 293 2.40 -14.10 -16.13
C ASP A 293 3.10 -12.70 -15.98
N PRO A 294 4.14 -12.54 -15.13
CA PRO A 294 4.67 -11.23 -14.77
C PRO A 294 5.34 -10.45 -15.91
N TYR A 295 5.21 -9.12 -15.84
CA TYR A 295 5.99 -8.16 -16.62
C TYR A 295 6.19 -6.84 -15.85
N VAL A 296 7.21 -6.08 -16.25
CA VAL A 296 7.61 -4.84 -15.58
C VAL A 296 7.26 -3.63 -16.44
N LYS A 297 6.57 -2.63 -15.85
CA LYS A 297 6.38 -1.29 -16.42
C LYS A 297 7.36 -0.33 -15.75
N ILE A 298 8.00 0.50 -16.56
CA ILE A 298 8.90 1.57 -16.10
C ILE A 298 8.31 2.91 -16.54
N HIS A 299 8.07 3.81 -15.60
CA HIS A 299 7.62 5.18 -15.86
C HIS A 299 8.67 6.17 -15.36
N LEU A 300 9.20 6.99 -16.27
CA LEU A 300 9.99 8.16 -15.90
C LEU A 300 9.01 9.29 -15.54
N MET A 301 9.11 9.79 -14.32
CA MET A 301 8.27 10.83 -13.75
C MET A 301 9.11 12.10 -13.47
N GLN A 302 8.49 13.26 -13.50
CA GLN A 302 9.07 14.54 -13.07
C GLN A 302 7.95 15.46 -12.59
N ASN A 303 8.09 16.07 -11.41
CA ASN A 303 7.08 16.96 -10.80
C ASN A 303 5.65 16.37 -10.81
N GLY A 304 5.52 15.07 -10.53
CA GLY A 304 4.26 14.31 -10.56
C GLY A 304 3.70 13.99 -11.96
N LYS A 305 4.30 14.50 -13.04
CA LYS A 305 3.91 14.19 -14.43
C LYS A 305 4.72 13.00 -14.97
N ARG A 306 4.08 12.15 -15.78
CA ARG A 306 4.75 11.05 -16.49
C ARG A 306 5.34 11.54 -17.81
N LEU A 307 6.67 11.46 -17.96
CA LEU A 307 7.39 11.87 -19.17
C LEU A 307 7.46 10.74 -20.21
N LYS A 308 8.00 9.57 -19.83
CA LYS A 308 8.23 8.44 -20.73
C LYS A 308 7.81 7.13 -20.06
N LYS A 309 7.36 6.16 -20.86
CA LYS A 309 6.93 4.82 -20.42
C LYS A 309 7.62 3.75 -21.26
N LYS A 310 8.09 2.70 -20.60
CA LYS A 310 8.59 1.46 -21.23
C LYS A 310 8.02 0.24 -20.49
N LYS A 311 8.10 -0.94 -21.10
CA LYS A 311 7.70 -2.21 -20.50
C LYS A 311 8.61 -3.34 -20.98
N THR A 312 8.73 -4.40 -20.21
CA THR A 312 9.39 -5.65 -20.61
C THR A 312 8.51 -6.51 -21.52
N THR A 313 9.09 -7.61 -22.01
CA THR A 313 8.33 -8.81 -22.38
C THR A 313 7.56 -9.39 -21.17
N ILE A 314 6.57 -10.23 -21.46
CA ILE A 314 5.78 -10.98 -20.47
C ILE A 314 6.42 -12.36 -20.33
N LYS A 315 6.71 -12.78 -19.09
CA LYS A 315 7.20 -14.12 -18.77
C LYS A 315 6.02 -14.91 -18.22
N LYS A 316 5.72 -16.09 -18.79
CA LYS A 316 4.50 -16.82 -18.44
C LYS A 316 4.72 -17.80 -17.29
N ASN A 317 3.68 -17.99 -16.47
CA ASN A 317 3.58 -18.96 -15.39
C ASN A 317 4.85 -19.08 -14.52
N THR A 318 5.31 -17.97 -13.95
CA THR A 318 6.52 -17.94 -13.10
C THR A 318 6.44 -16.87 -12.00
N LEU A 319 6.96 -17.20 -10.82
CA LEU A 319 7.19 -16.24 -9.73
C LEU A 319 8.65 -15.77 -9.65
N ASN A 320 9.52 -16.28 -10.54
CA ASN A 320 10.94 -15.95 -10.64
C ASN A 320 11.33 -15.60 -12.10
N PRO A 321 10.80 -14.50 -12.68
CA PRO A 321 11.03 -14.14 -14.07
C PRO A 321 12.42 -13.53 -14.33
N TYR A 322 13.18 -14.13 -15.26
CA TYR A 322 14.40 -13.57 -15.83
C TYR A 322 14.09 -12.75 -17.09
N TYR A 323 14.53 -11.49 -17.14
CA TYR A 323 14.28 -10.54 -18.24
C TYR A 323 15.56 -10.22 -19.02
N ASN A 324 16.55 -9.65 -18.34
CA ASN A 324 17.75 -9.01 -18.91
C ASN A 324 17.45 -8.00 -20.02
N GLU A 325 16.44 -7.14 -19.80
CA GLU A 325 15.95 -6.18 -20.79
C GLU A 325 16.43 -4.75 -20.47
N SER A 326 17.06 -4.10 -21.45
CA SER A 326 17.72 -2.79 -21.29
C SER A 326 16.91 -1.64 -21.89
N PHE A 327 16.73 -0.57 -21.09
CA PHE A 327 15.88 0.57 -21.40
C PHE A 327 16.65 1.89 -21.23
N SER A 328 16.80 2.65 -22.32
CA SER A 328 17.43 3.99 -22.30
C SER A 328 16.40 5.13 -22.24
N PHE A 329 16.67 6.13 -21.42
CA PHE A 329 15.93 7.39 -21.32
C PHE A 329 16.88 8.58 -21.48
N GLU A 330 16.52 9.58 -22.29
CA GLU A 330 17.17 10.89 -22.22
C GLU A 330 16.70 11.66 -20.98
N VAL A 331 17.65 12.08 -20.14
CA VAL A 331 17.51 12.92 -18.95
C VAL A 331 18.74 13.83 -18.85
N PRO A 332 18.63 15.16 -19.05
CA PRO A 332 19.74 16.09 -18.87
C PRO A 332 20.29 16.07 -17.43
N SER A 333 21.57 16.38 -17.26
CA SER A 333 22.26 16.39 -15.96
C SER A 333 21.57 17.29 -14.93
N GLU A 334 21.05 18.42 -15.37
CA GLU A 334 20.42 19.47 -14.55
C GLU A 334 19.01 19.07 -14.06
N GLN A 335 18.54 17.90 -14.52
CA GLN A 335 17.23 17.33 -14.26
C GLN A 335 17.29 15.96 -13.56
N ILE A 336 18.45 15.32 -13.44
CA ILE A 336 18.56 13.94 -12.91
C ILE A 336 18.09 13.83 -11.45
N GLU A 337 18.28 14.87 -10.64
CA GLU A 337 17.80 14.96 -9.26
C GLU A 337 16.27 15.14 -9.15
N LYS A 338 15.66 15.70 -10.22
CA LYS A 338 14.24 16.11 -10.28
C LYS A 338 13.35 15.04 -10.92
N VAL A 339 13.94 14.05 -11.59
CA VAL A 339 13.20 12.89 -12.09
C VAL A 339 13.07 11.81 -11.03
N GLN A 340 12.06 10.97 -11.18
CA GLN A 340 11.86 9.75 -10.41
C GLN A 340 11.58 8.60 -11.38
N LEU A 341 12.03 7.40 -11.03
CA LEU A 341 11.75 6.18 -11.79
C LEU A 341 10.74 5.33 -10.99
N VAL A 342 9.49 5.30 -11.45
CA VAL A 342 8.47 4.41 -10.92
C VAL A 342 8.55 3.10 -11.68
N VAL A 343 8.97 2.04 -11.00
CA VAL A 343 8.97 0.68 -11.54
C VAL A 343 7.80 -0.07 -10.90
N THR A 344 7.07 -0.84 -11.70
CA THR A 344 5.88 -1.57 -11.27
C THR A 344 5.90 -2.95 -11.91
N VAL A 345 5.82 -3.99 -11.09
CA VAL A 345 5.65 -5.38 -11.54
C VAL A 345 4.16 -5.67 -11.56
N LEU A 346 3.65 -6.20 -12.67
CA LEU A 346 2.25 -6.52 -12.86
C LEU A 346 2.10 -7.93 -13.41
N ASP A 347 0.93 -8.50 -13.16
CA ASP A 347 0.49 -9.74 -13.77
C ASP A 347 -0.13 -9.50 -15.16
N TYR A 348 -0.12 -10.53 -16.01
CA TYR A 348 -0.74 -10.50 -17.33
C TYR A 348 -1.99 -11.38 -17.43
N ASP A 349 -3.09 -10.84 -16.92
CA ASP A 349 -4.43 -11.34 -17.16
C ASP A 349 -4.77 -11.30 -18.66
N LYS A 350 -5.12 -12.46 -19.23
CA LYS A 350 -5.61 -12.58 -20.62
C LYS A 350 -7.02 -12.00 -20.80
N ILE A 351 -7.80 -11.94 -19.72
CA ILE A 351 -9.19 -11.47 -19.67
C ILE A 351 -9.31 -10.58 -18.43
N GLY A 352 -9.77 -9.34 -18.60
CA GLY A 352 -9.90 -8.37 -17.52
C GLY A 352 -8.81 -7.31 -17.53
N LYS A 353 -8.36 -6.89 -16.33
CA LYS A 353 -7.42 -5.79 -16.12
C LYS A 353 -6.19 -6.32 -15.38
N ASN A 354 -5.01 -6.10 -15.97
CA ASN A 354 -3.71 -6.37 -15.34
C ASN A 354 -3.64 -5.90 -13.89
N ASP A 355 -3.45 -6.84 -12.96
CA ASP A 355 -3.22 -6.51 -11.57
C ASP A 355 -1.75 -6.18 -11.27
N ALA A 356 -1.55 -5.36 -10.23
CA ALA A 356 -0.22 -4.90 -9.81
C ALA A 356 0.28 -5.81 -8.68
N ILE A 357 1.36 -6.56 -8.96
CA ILE A 357 2.03 -7.41 -7.97
C ILE A 357 2.76 -6.52 -6.96
N GLY A 358 3.44 -5.47 -7.41
CA GLY A 358 4.13 -4.55 -6.51
C GLY A 358 4.86 -3.41 -7.23
N LYS A 359 5.35 -2.45 -6.43
CA LYS A 359 5.83 -1.15 -6.91
C LYS A 359 7.06 -0.68 -6.14
N LEU A 360 7.87 0.16 -6.78
CA LEU A 360 8.99 0.87 -6.16
C LEU A 360 9.21 2.23 -6.82
N LEU A 361 9.91 3.11 -6.11
CA LEU A 361 10.19 4.48 -6.53
C LEU A 361 11.67 4.80 -6.29
N LEU A 362 12.43 4.95 -7.36
CA LEU A 362 13.84 5.40 -7.32
C LEU A 362 13.92 6.90 -7.65
N GLY A 363 14.89 7.62 -7.08
CA GLY A 363 15.07 9.06 -7.28
C GLY A 363 15.44 9.79 -5.99
N GLY A 364 15.83 11.07 -6.07
CA GLY A 364 16.31 11.85 -4.91
C GLY A 364 15.29 12.06 -3.77
N ASN A 365 14.01 11.79 -4.01
CA ASN A 365 12.93 11.83 -3.00
C ASN A 365 12.50 10.44 -2.49
N SER A 366 13.25 9.38 -2.82
CA SER A 366 13.03 8.02 -2.28
C SER A 366 13.71 7.85 -0.91
N THR A 367 13.57 6.69 -0.27
CA THR A 367 14.15 6.41 1.05
C THR A 367 14.79 5.02 1.10
N GLY A 368 15.76 4.83 2.00
CA GLY A 368 16.40 3.53 2.22
C GLY A 368 17.12 2.97 0.98
N THR A 369 16.86 1.70 0.67
CA THR A 369 17.50 0.93 -0.41
C THR A 369 17.38 1.61 -1.78
N GLU A 370 16.21 2.17 -2.10
CA GLU A 370 15.99 2.88 -3.37
C GLU A 370 16.78 4.19 -3.48
N LEU A 371 16.91 4.93 -2.38
CA LEU A 371 17.69 6.18 -2.37
C LEU A 371 19.17 5.87 -2.54
N ARG A 372 19.68 4.87 -1.81
CA ARG A 372 21.07 4.41 -1.94
C ARG A 372 21.38 4.00 -3.38
N HIS A 373 20.53 3.20 -4.03
CA HIS A 373 20.79 2.78 -5.41
C HIS A 373 20.86 3.96 -6.39
N TRP A 374 20.08 5.01 -6.13
CA TRP A 374 20.11 6.24 -6.91
C TRP A 374 21.38 7.06 -6.68
N SER A 375 21.83 7.20 -5.42
CA SER A 375 23.10 7.85 -5.07
C SER A 375 24.31 7.08 -5.64
N ASP A 376 24.38 5.77 -5.39
CA ASP A 376 25.47 4.89 -5.86
C ASP A 376 25.63 4.98 -7.39
N MET A 377 24.52 5.13 -8.15
CA MET A 377 24.50 5.37 -9.60
C MET A 377 25.05 6.75 -10.00
N LEU A 378 24.74 7.81 -9.25
CA LEU A 378 25.21 9.17 -9.53
C LEU A 378 26.69 9.36 -9.20
N GLU A 379 27.14 8.76 -8.09
CA GLU A 379 28.53 8.77 -7.63
C GLU A 379 29.46 7.92 -8.52
N ASN A 380 28.91 6.93 -9.25
CA ASN A 380 29.66 6.07 -10.17
C ASN A 380 29.29 6.33 -11.66
N PRO A 381 29.48 7.54 -12.20
CA PRO A 381 29.05 7.89 -13.54
C PRO A 381 29.71 7.00 -14.60
N ARG A 382 28.92 6.55 -15.58
CA ARG A 382 29.29 5.59 -16.63
C ARG A 382 29.47 4.13 -16.18
N ARG A 383 29.33 3.78 -14.89
CA ARG A 383 29.28 2.38 -14.43
C ARG A 383 27.83 1.90 -14.23
N PRO A 384 27.48 0.64 -14.55
CA PRO A 384 26.23 0.04 -14.12
C PRO A 384 26.33 -0.44 -12.67
N ILE A 385 25.37 -0.05 -11.84
CA ILE A 385 25.21 -0.52 -10.46
C ILE A 385 23.98 -1.42 -10.40
N ALA A 386 24.16 -2.70 -10.07
CA ALA A 386 23.07 -3.68 -9.94
C ALA A 386 22.67 -3.87 -8.48
N GLN A 387 21.36 -3.82 -8.18
CA GLN A 387 20.86 -3.90 -6.81
C GLN A 387 19.46 -4.54 -6.75
N TRP A 388 19.22 -5.29 -5.66
CA TRP A 388 17.92 -5.87 -5.32
C TRP A 388 17.06 -4.88 -4.54
N HIS A 389 15.76 -4.87 -4.85
CA HIS A 389 14.74 -4.06 -4.19
C HIS A 389 13.51 -4.90 -3.88
N SER A 390 13.06 -4.90 -2.63
CA SER A 390 11.81 -5.55 -2.23
C SER A 390 10.62 -4.70 -2.66
N LEU A 391 9.61 -5.32 -3.27
CA LEU A 391 8.43 -4.65 -3.80
C LEU A 391 7.48 -4.21 -2.68
N LYS A 392 6.94 -2.99 -2.80
CA LYS A 392 5.98 -2.37 -1.88
C LYS A 392 4.60 -2.31 -2.52
N THR A 393 3.55 -2.12 -1.73
CA THR A 393 2.18 -1.99 -2.27
C THR A 393 2.03 -0.73 -3.13
N GLU A 394 1.04 -0.69 -4.03
CA GLU A 394 0.76 0.55 -4.77
C GLU A 394 0.42 1.72 -3.83
N ASP A 395 -0.31 1.45 -2.75
CA ASP A 395 -0.78 2.47 -1.79
C ASP A 395 0.33 3.03 -0.88
N GLU A 396 1.36 2.24 -0.57
CA GLU A 396 2.59 2.77 0.07
C GLU A 396 3.35 3.73 -0.85
N VAL A 397 3.42 3.44 -2.16
CA VAL A 397 4.30 4.17 -3.09
C VAL A 397 3.61 5.37 -3.76
N ASN A 398 2.31 5.27 -4.07
CA ASN A 398 1.53 6.32 -4.73
C ASN A 398 1.61 7.71 -4.04
N PRO A 399 1.57 7.83 -2.70
CA PRO A 399 1.70 9.11 -1.99
C PRO A 399 3.06 9.83 -2.16
N PHE A 400 4.10 9.14 -2.64
CA PHE A 400 5.41 9.74 -2.91
C PHE A 400 5.59 10.16 -4.38
N ILE A 401 4.72 9.70 -5.27
CA ILE A 401 4.65 10.10 -6.68
C ILE A 401 3.87 11.43 -6.84
N SER A 402 2.85 11.65 -5.99
CA SER A 402 1.91 12.78 -6.11
C SER A 402 2.34 14.06 -5.38
N LYS A 403 3.39 14.01 -4.56
CA LYS A 403 3.93 15.17 -3.81
C LYS A 403 4.56 16.19 -4.76
N LYS A 404 3.74 17.16 -5.19
CA LYS A 404 4.24 18.50 -5.51
C LYS A 404 4.86 19.10 -4.24
N LYS A 405 6.15 19.44 -4.31
CA LYS A 405 6.66 20.64 -3.64
C LYS A 405 6.41 21.83 -4.57
#